data_AF-A0A9N9XY34-F1
#
_entry.id   AF-A0A9N9XY34-F1
#
_cell.length_a   1.000
_cell.length_b   1.000
_cell.length_c   1.000
_cell.angle_alpha   90.00
_cell.angle_beta   90.00
_cell.angle_gamma   90.00
#
_symmetry.space_group_name_H-M   'P 1'
#
loop_
_entity.id
_entity.type
_entity.pdbx_description
1 polymer ?
#
loop_
_entity_poly.entity_id
_entity_poly.type
_entity_poly.pdbx_seq_one_letter_code
_entity_poly.pdbx_strand_id
1 'polypeptide(L)'
;MSQPMLEIENLTKSGEVKSTAHLLPCRVHHDGSIDPIDSFWTPTDTEEGKKEAYFRGRKLHAKAVPLPSQFRGIVAERHAAVPQPTDPYAPIDLEKEDDDDAPPVDKMKALAEFDEIMVWGHENVTNAADDTYVRSLEEWVEASERIHSYEEETPTEAK
;
A
#
# COMPACT_ATOMS: atom_id res chain seq x y z
N MET A 1 -13.52 -13.54 19.00
CA MET A 1 -13.02 -12.90 17.75
C MET A 1 -12.47 -11.55 18.16
N SER A 2 -11.21 -11.24 17.84
CA SER A 2 -10.64 -9.90 18.13
C SER A 2 -11.28 -8.88 17.20
N GLN A 3 -11.78 -7.76 17.73
CA GLN A 3 -12.26 -6.66 16.89
C GLN A 3 -11.08 -6.04 16.11
N PRO A 4 -11.28 -5.64 14.84
CA PRO A 4 -10.23 -5.06 14.00
C PRO A 4 -9.88 -3.64 14.47
N MET A 5 -8.58 -3.34 14.56
CA MET A 5 -8.09 -2.00 14.93
C MET A 5 -8.18 -0.98 13.79
N LEU A 6 -8.34 -1.46 12.55
CA LEU A 6 -8.35 -0.66 11.33
C LEU A 6 -9.17 -1.38 10.27
N GLU A 7 -10.08 -0.66 9.61
CA GLU A 7 -10.89 -1.18 8.51
C GLU A 7 -10.58 -0.42 7.22
N ILE A 8 -10.30 -1.15 6.13
CA ILE A 8 -10.11 -0.56 4.81
C ILE A 8 -11.45 -0.67 4.05
N GLU A 9 -12.10 0.47 3.85
CA GLU A 9 -13.27 0.58 3.00
C GLU A 9 -12.82 0.37 1.55
N ASN A 10 -13.25 -0.75 0.97
CA ASN A 10 -12.98 -1.10 -0.42
C ASN A 10 -13.55 -0.03 -1.36
N LEU A 11 -12.98 0.07 -2.57
CA LEU A 11 -13.46 0.96 -3.63
C LEU A 11 -14.91 0.62 -4.00
N THR A 12 -15.88 1.26 -3.36
CA THR A 12 -17.30 1.06 -3.66
C THR A 12 -17.64 1.78 -4.96
N LYS A 13 -17.66 1.02 -6.07
CA LYS A 13 -18.25 1.35 -7.38
C LYS A 13 -17.83 2.70 -7.98
N SER A 14 -16.71 2.71 -8.72
CA SER A 14 -16.60 3.33 -10.05
C SER A 14 -15.18 3.19 -10.60
N GLY A 15 -14.83 1.99 -11.10
CA GLY A 15 -13.56 1.71 -11.77
C GLY A 15 -12.37 1.56 -10.82
N GLU A 16 -11.60 0.49 -10.99
CA GLU A 16 -10.28 0.34 -10.35
C GLU A 16 -9.40 1.51 -10.81
N VAL A 17 -9.29 2.56 -10.00
CA VAL A 17 -8.35 3.64 -10.29
C VAL A 17 -6.95 3.06 -10.10
N LYS A 18 -6.31 2.71 -11.21
CA LYS A 18 -4.91 2.29 -11.19
C LYS A 18 -4.02 3.52 -11.10
N SER A 19 -3.04 3.46 -10.22
CA SER A 19 -2.01 4.48 -10.06
C SER A 19 -0.63 3.85 -10.11
N THR A 20 0.39 4.68 -10.36
CA THR A 20 1.79 4.26 -10.31
C THR A 20 2.45 4.88 -9.09
N ALA A 21 2.91 4.04 -8.16
CA ALA A 21 3.66 4.49 -7.00
C ALA A 21 5.12 4.76 -7.37
N HIS A 22 5.58 6.00 -7.22
CA HIS A 22 6.97 6.39 -7.45
C HIS A 22 7.72 6.60 -6.14
N LEU A 23 8.78 5.82 -5.93
CA LEU A 23 9.66 5.95 -4.77
C LEU A 23 10.93 6.71 -5.18
N LEU A 24 11.01 7.98 -4.79
CA LEU A 24 12.14 8.86 -5.13
C LEU A 24 13.30 8.71 -4.14
N PRO A 25 14.57 8.86 -4.57
CA PRO A 25 15.74 8.77 -3.69
C PRO A 25 15.99 10.08 -2.94
N CYS A 26 14.92 10.73 -2.49
CA CYS A 26 14.96 11.98 -1.76
C CYS A 26 13.66 12.20 -0.99
N ARG A 27 13.74 13.02 0.07
CA ARG A 27 12.56 13.47 0.81
C ARG A 27 12.01 14.77 0.21
N VAL A 28 10.72 14.79 -0.08
CA VAL A 28 9.95 16.00 -0.35
C VAL A 28 9.22 16.38 0.93
N HIS A 29 9.32 17.63 1.37
CA HIS A 29 8.69 18.11 2.62
C HIS A 29 7.22 18.50 2.44
N HIS A 30 6.78 18.72 1.21
CA HIS A 30 5.41 19.06 0.90
C HIS A 30 4.58 17.79 0.79
N ASP A 31 3.54 17.71 1.61
CA ASP A 31 2.53 16.67 1.57
C ASP A 31 1.23 17.29 1.02
N GLY A 32 0.81 16.90 -0.19
CA GLY A 32 -0.38 17.44 -0.85
C GLY A 32 -0.37 17.25 -2.37
N SER A 33 -1.46 17.63 -3.04
CA SER A 33 -1.55 17.58 -4.50
C SER A 33 -0.51 18.52 -5.13
N ILE A 34 0.10 18.04 -6.22
CA ILE A 34 1.07 18.74 -7.03
C ILE A 34 0.58 18.90 -8.48
N ASP A 35 -0.74 18.80 -8.69
CA ASP A 35 -1.34 18.89 -10.01
C ASP A 35 -1.24 20.31 -10.57
N PRO A 36 -0.90 20.47 -11.87
CA PRO A 36 -0.60 19.43 -12.85
C PRO A 36 0.88 18.96 -12.81
N ILE A 37 1.11 17.65 -12.70
CA ILE A 37 2.47 17.08 -12.62
C ILE A 37 3.11 16.82 -14.00
N ASP A 38 2.32 16.62 -15.05
CA ASP A 38 2.76 16.14 -16.37
C ASP A 38 3.84 17.00 -17.03
N SER A 39 3.88 18.30 -16.71
CA SER A 39 4.87 19.24 -17.24
C SER A 39 6.23 19.17 -16.55
N PHE A 40 6.30 18.58 -15.35
CA PHE A 40 7.49 18.54 -14.51
C PHE A 40 8.03 17.12 -14.29
N TRP A 41 7.19 16.12 -14.44
CA TRP A 41 7.53 14.72 -14.27
C TRP A 41 7.07 13.91 -15.47
N THR A 42 8.03 13.54 -16.32
CA THR A 42 7.75 12.76 -17.53
C THR A 42 8.79 11.65 -17.66
N PRO A 43 8.64 10.53 -16.93
CA PRO A 43 9.47 9.35 -17.12
C PRO A 43 9.45 8.88 -18.57
N THR A 44 10.62 8.74 -19.19
CA THR A 44 10.75 8.18 -20.54
C THR A 44 11.29 6.77 -20.49
N ASP A 45 10.75 5.90 -21.33
CA ASP A 45 11.30 4.55 -21.51
C ASP A 45 12.67 4.61 -22.17
N THR A 46 13.62 3.88 -21.61
CA THR A 46 14.94 3.65 -22.17
C THR A 46 15.04 2.21 -22.67
N GLU A 47 16.11 1.90 -23.40
CA GLU A 47 16.38 0.52 -23.83
C GLU A 47 16.45 -0.42 -22.60
N GLU A 48 15.95 -1.65 -22.74
CA GLU A 48 15.93 -2.69 -21.68
C GLU A 48 14.88 -2.55 -20.55
N GLY A 49 13.80 -1.79 -20.74
CA GLY A 49 12.70 -1.72 -19.75
C GLY A 49 13.02 -0.90 -18.49
N LYS A 50 14.10 -0.12 -18.55
CA LYS A 50 14.46 0.90 -17.56
C LYS A 50 13.72 2.20 -17.90
N LYS A 51 13.35 2.98 -16.89
CA LYS A 51 12.83 4.35 -17.10
C LYS A 51 13.86 5.38 -16.67
N GLU A 52 13.85 6.54 -17.33
CA GLU A 52 14.70 7.67 -17.01
C GLU A 52 13.84 8.92 -16.77
N ALA A 53 14.20 9.72 -15.78
CA ALA A 53 13.57 11.01 -15.50
C ALA A 53 14.57 11.98 -14.87
N TYR A 54 14.24 13.27 -14.89
CA TYR A 54 15.01 14.30 -14.21
C TYR A 54 14.18 14.92 -13.10
N PHE A 55 14.70 14.90 -11.88
CA PHE A 55 14.06 15.56 -10.75
C PHE A 55 15.01 16.61 -10.17
N ARG A 56 14.58 17.88 -10.20
CA ARG A 56 15.39 19.03 -9.75
C ARG A 56 16.79 19.08 -10.38
N GLY A 57 16.87 18.78 -11.68
CA GLY A 57 18.12 18.76 -12.45
C GLY A 57 19.00 17.53 -12.21
N ARG A 58 18.57 16.55 -11.40
CA ARG A 58 19.30 15.31 -11.15
C ARG A 58 18.72 14.18 -11.99
N LYS A 59 19.61 13.42 -12.64
CA LYS A 59 19.25 12.28 -13.46
C LYS A 59 18.90 11.07 -12.59
N LEU A 60 17.71 10.52 -12.80
CA LEU A 60 17.22 9.35 -12.09
C LEU A 60 16.97 8.20 -13.07
N HIS A 61 17.30 6.99 -12.63
CA HIS A 61 16.96 5.74 -13.31
C HIS A 61 15.97 4.96 -12.46
N ALA A 62 14.90 4.46 -13.09
CA ALA A 62 13.87 3.68 -12.45
C ALA A 62 13.95 2.21 -12.83
N LYS A 63 13.68 1.36 -11.84
CA LYS A 63 13.30 -0.04 -12.02
C LYS A 63 11.83 -0.20 -11.65
N ALA A 64 11.04 -0.80 -12.53
CA ALA A 64 9.70 -1.27 -12.19
C ALA A 64 9.85 -2.56 -11.37
N VAL A 65 9.33 -2.55 -10.14
CA VAL A 65 9.33 -3.72 -9.26
C VAL A 65 7.89 -4.20 -9.11
N PRO A 66 7.50 -5.32 -9.75
CA PRO A 66 6.16 -5.86 -9.62
C PRO A 66 5.92 -6.33 -8.19
N LEU A 67 4.69 -6.19 -7.72
CA LEU A 67 4.27 -6.84 -6.48
C LEU A 67 4.19 -8.35 -6.68
N PRO A 68 4.49 -9.18 -5.66
CA PRO A 68 4.34 -10.63 -5.79
C PRO A 68 2.86 -10.98 -6.04
N SER A 69 2.62 -12.03 -6.82
CA SER A 69 1.30 -12.32 -7.43
C SER A 69 0.09 -12.43 -6.49
N GLN A 70 0.33 -12.71 -5.21
CA GLN A 70 -0.71 -12.81 -4.18
C GLN A 70 -0.97 -11.50 -3.41
N PHE A 71 -0.30 -10.42 -3.79
CA PHE A 71 -0.44 -9.11 -3.17
C PHE A 71 -1.00 -8.09 -4.15
N ARG A 72 -1.69 -7.10 -3.59
CA ARG A 72 -2.12 -5.88 -4.30
C ARG A 72 -1.68 -4.66 -3.50
N GLY A 73 -1.30 -3.60 -4.20
CA GLY A 73 -0.98 -2.31 -3.61
C GLY A 73 -2.23 -1.45 -3.49
N ILE A 74 -2.39 -0.75 -2.37
CA ILE A 74 -3.51 0.18 -2.14
C ILE A 74 -2.95 1.53 -1.69
N VAL A 75 -3.40 2.60 -2.34
CA VAL A 75 -3.27 3.97 -1.83
C VAL A 75 -4.53 4.27 -1.04
N ALA A 76 -4.39 4.53 0.26
CA ALA A 76 -5.52 4.78 1.16
C ALA A 76 -5.36 6.09 1.93
N GLU A 77 -6.48 6.77 2.14
CA GLU A 77 -6.57 7.95 2.99
C GLU A 77 -7.19 7.57 4.34
N ARG A 78 -6.52 7.94 5.43
CA ARG A 78 -7.04 7.72 6.77
C ARG A 78 -8.06 8.80 7.11
N HIS A 79 -9.29 8.39 7.38
CA HIS A 79 -10.26 9.23 8.06
C HIS A 79 -10.22 8.91 9.55
N ALA A 80 -9.78 9.88 10.36
CA ALA A 80 -9.85 9.71 11.81
C ALA A 80 -11.30 9.49 12.22
N ALA A 81 -11.55 8.48 13.06
CA ALA A 81 -12.88 8.27 13.62
C ALA A 81 -13.32 9.55 14.36
N VAL A 82 -14.41 10.16 13.90
CA VAL A 82 -15.07 11.22 14.66
C VAL A 82 -15.71 10.53 15.86
N PRO A 83 -15.44 10.94 17.12
CA PRO A 83 -16.13 10.39 18.27
C PRO A 83 -17.63 10.56 18.05
N GLN A 84 -18.40 9.48 18.07
CA GLN A 84 -19.85 9.61 18.03
C GLN A 84 -20.29 10.36 19.29
N PRO A 85 -21.09 11.43 19.18
CA PRO A 85 -21.66 12.07 20.36
C PRO A 85 -22.59 11.06 21.03
N THR A 86 -22.21 10.57 22.21
CA THR A 86 -23.09 9.80 23.07
C THR A 86 -24.23 10.72 23.51
N ASP A 87 -25.44 10.53 22.99
CA ASP A 87 -26.63 11.23 23.49
C ASP A 87 -26.98 10.64 24.87
N PRO A 88 -26.85 11.41 25.97
CA PRO A 88 -27.15 10.91 27.31
C PRO A 88 -28.64 10.60 27.53
N TYR A 89 -29.52 10.93 26.58
CA TYR A 89 -30.96 10.72 26.65
C TYR A 89 -31.48 9.68 25.65
N ALA A 90 -30.60 8.97 24.93
CA ALA A 90 -31.02 7.88 24.05
C ALA A 90 -31.72 6.78 24.89
N PRO A 91 -32.90 6.27 24.46
CA PRO A 91 -33.56 5.16 25.12
C PRO A 91 -32.61 3.96 25.17
N ILE A 92 -32.39 3.39 26.36
CA ILE A 92 -31.60 2.17 26.55
C ILE A 92 -32.36 1.03 25.86
N ASP A 93 -31.89 0.63 24.69
CA ASP A 93 -32.42 -0.50 23.94
C ASP A 93 -31.78 -1.79 24.48
N LEU A 94 -32.47 -2.45 25.42
CA LEU A 94 -32.01 -3.66 26.10
C LEU A 94 -31.88 -4.89 25.17
N GLU A 95 -32.24 -4.75 23.89
CA GLU A 95 -32.08 -5.79 22.85
C GLU A 95 -30.83 -5.59 21.97
N LYS A 96 -30.11 -4.46 22.11
CA LYS A 96 -28.78 -4.31 21.51
C LYS A 96 -27.74 -4.90 22.45
N GLU A 97 -27.16 -6.02 22.05
CA GLU A 97 -25.90 -6.52 22.62
C GLU A 97 -24.88 -5.37 22.61
N ASP A 98 -24.18 -5.18 23.74
CA ASP A 98 -23.20 -4.12 24.02
C ASP A 98 -22.11 -3.99 22.93
N ASP A 99 -22.43 -3.35 21.80
CA ASP A 99 -21.47 -2.95 20.76
C ASP A 99 -21.02 -1.48 20.96
N ASP A 100 -21.60 -0.77 21.93
CA ASP A 100 -21.28 0.63 22.27
C ASP A 100 -19.99 0.78 23.11
N ASP A 101 -19.44 -0.30 23.66
CA ASP A 101 -18.14 -0.33 24.36
C ASP A 101 -16.96 -0.69 23.42
N ALA A 102 -17.23 -0.91 22.13
CA ALA A 102 -16.20 -1.17 21.14
C ALA A 102 -15.35 0.10 20.91
N PRO A 103 -14.01 0.04 20.99
CA PRO A 103 -13.18 1.19 20.65
C PRO A 103 -13.45 1.59 19.19
N PRO A 104 -13.52 2.90 18.89
CA PRO A 104 -13.80 3.37 17.54
C PRO A 104 -12.75 2.81 16.56
N VAL A 105 -13.22 2.05 15.57
CA VAL A 105 -12.37 1.50 14.51
C VAL A 105 -12.00 2.62 13.56
N ASP A 106 -10.71 2.85 13.37
CA ASP A 106 -10.24 3.80 12.36
C ASP A 106 -10.56 3.26 10.97
N LYS A 107 -11.08 4.13 10.10
CA LYS A 107 -11.47 3.77 8.73
C LYS A 107 -10.50 4.37 7.73
N MET A 108 -10.04 3.55 6.81
CA MET A 108 -9.23 3.97 5.66
C MET A 108 -10.04 3.83 4.39
N LYS A 109 -10.13 4.90 3.62
CA LYS A 109 -10.77 4.89 2.31
C LYS A 109 -9.72 4.54 1.26
N ALA A 110 -9.89 3.44 0.54
CA ALA A 110 -9.08 3.16 -0.64
C ALA A 110 -9.33 4.23 -1.71
N LEU A 111 -8.26 4.75 -2.31
CA LEU A 111 -8.30 5.78 -3.36
C LEU A 111 -7.86 5.23 -4.72
N ALA A 112 -6.84 4.37 -4.72
CA ALA A 112 -6.28 3.76 -5.92
C ALA A 112 -5.61 2.43 -5.59
N GLU A 113 -5.40 1.61 -6.62
CA GLU A 113 -4.60 0.39 -6.54
C GLU A 113 -3.37 0.48 -7.45
N PHE A 114 -2.33 -0.27 -7.12
CA PHE A 114 -1.14 -0.41 -7.95
C PHE A 114 -0.60 -1.84 -7.88
N ASP A 115 -0.05 -2.30 -9.00
CA ASP A 115 0.48 -3.67 -9.16
C ASP A 115 2.02 -3.69 -9.18
N GLU A 116 2.64 -2.51 -9.28
CA GLU A 116 4.09 -2.33 -9.28
C GLU A 116 4.49 -1.02 -8.61
N ILE A 117 5.73 -0.98 -8.12
CA ILE A 117 6.36 0.22 -7.57
C ILE A 117 7.54 0.60 -8.46
N MET A 118 7.60 1.87 -8.85
CA MET A 118 8.73 2.44 -9.57
C MET A 118 9.78 2.93 -8.58
N VAL A 119 10.86 2.19 -8.41
CA VAL A 119 11.97 2.56 -7.52
C VAL A 119 13.01 3.34 -8.29
N TRP A 120 13.30 4.57 -7.86
CA TRP A 120 14.22 5.49 -8.53
C TRP A 120 15.56 5.58 -7.82
N GLY A 121 16.65 5.36 -8.55
CA GLY A 121 18.03 5.55 -8.12
C GLY A 121 18.69 6.77 -8.76
N HIS A 122 19.67 7.35 -8.07
CA HIS A 122 20.47 8.44 -8.62
C HIS A 122 21.58 7.88 -9.53
N GLU A 123 21.59 8.28 -10.80
CA GLU A 123 22.59 7.90 -11.82
C GLU A 123 22.82 6.39 -12.07
N ASN A 124 22.18 5.51 -11.31
CA ASN A 124 22.23 4.06 -11.50
C ASN A 124 20.85 3.42 -11.26
N VAL A 125 20.62 2.28 -11.92
CA VAL A 125 19.44 1.46 -11.72
C VAL A 125 19.56 0.74 -10.39
N THR A 126 18.52 0.82 -9.56
CA THR A 126 18.46 0.12 -8.27
C THR A 126 18.29 -1.39 -8.48
N ASN A 127 18.98 -2.18 -7.66
CA ASN A 127 18.88 -3.64 -7.62
C ASN A 127 18.72 -4.09 -6.14
N ALA A 128 18.43 -5.37 -5.89
CA ALA A 128 18.24 -5.88 -4.53
C ALA A 128 19.51 -5.84 -3.65
N ALA A 129 20.71 -5.81 -4.24
CA ALA A 129 21.95 -5.67 -3.48
C ALA A 129 22.09 -4.27 -2.85
N ASP A 130 21.68 -3.24 -3.60
CA ASP A 130 21.94 -1.84 -3.26
C ASP A 130 20.71 -1.08 -2.74
N ASP A 131 19.48 -1.56 -2.99
CA ASP A 131 18.23 -0.88 -2.60
C ASP A 131 17.36 -1.75 -1.68
N THR A 132 16.99 -1.18 -0.53
CA THR A 132 16.25 -1.90 0.52
C THR A 132 14.80 -2.19 0.12
N TYR A 133 14.17 -1.34 -0.69
CA TYR A 133 12.78 -1.54 -1.11
C TYR A 133 12.68 -2.62 -2.19
N VAL A 134 13.61 -2.61 -3.14
CA VAL A 134 13.74 -3.69 -4.13
C VAL A 134 13.95 -5.03 -3.41
N ARG A 135 14.91 -5.08 -2.48
CA ARG A 135 15.18 -6.29 -1.68
C ARG A 135 13.97 -6.72 -0.86
N SER A 136 13.22 -5.78 -0.30
CA SER A 136 12.05 -6.11 0.52
C SER A 136 10.96 -6.79 -0.33
N LEU A 137 10.71 -6.29 -1.53
CA LEU A 137 9.68 -6.83 -2.42
C LEU A 137 10.11 -8.14 -3.08
N GLU A 138 11.37 -8.26 -3.50
CA GLU A 138 11.89 -9.43 -4.22
C GLU A 138 12.27 -10.59 -3.28
N GLU A 139 12.80 -10.32 -2.08
CA GLU A 139 13.34 -11.36 -1.20
C GLU A 139 12.56 -11.50 0.11
N TRP A 140 12.29 -10.38 0.79
CA TRP A 140 11.72 -10.44 2.14
C TRP A 140 10.28 -10.96 2.17
N VAL A 141 9.43 -10.55 1.24
CA VAL A 141 8.03 -11.01 1.20
C VAL A 141 7.96 -12.53 1.07
N GLU A 142 8.77 -13.10 0.18
CA GLU A 142 8.85 -14.55 -0.04
C GLU A 142 9.46 -15.30 1.16
N ALA A 143 10.49 -14.72 1.79
CA ALA A 143 11.08 -15.27 3.01
C ALA A 143 10.08 -15.27 4.18
N SER A 144 9.37 -14.17 4.36
CA SER A 144 8.35 -14.02 5.40
C SER A 144 7.22 -15.02 5.22
N GLU A 145 6.76 -15.26 3.99
CA GLU A 145 5.74 -16.27 3.72
C GLU A 145 6.16 -17.66 4.21
N ARG A 146 7.39 -18.10 3.92
CA ARG A 146 7.89 -19.40 4.36
C ARG A 146 8.10 -19.51 5.87
N ILE A 147 8.46 -18.42 6.53
CA ILE A 147 8.64 -18.40 8.00
C ILE A 147 7.30 -18.58 8.70
N HIS A 148 6.23 -18.03 8.13
CA HIS A 148 4.90 -18.01 8.74
C HIS A 148 3.92 -19.01 8.11
N SER A 149 4.37 -19.86 7.19
CA SER A 149 3.54 -20.94 6.63
C SER A 149 3.30 -22.01 7.69
N TYR A 150 2.07 -22.50 7.79
CA TYR A 150 1.74 -23.66 8.61
C TYR A 150 2.10 -24.94 7.85
N GLU A 151 2.61 -25.95 8.55
CA GLU A 151 2.81 -27.27 7.95
C GLU A 151 1.44 -27.86 7.59
N GLU A 152 1.23 -28.19 6.31
CA GLU A 152 0.05 -28.95 5.91
C GLU A 152 0.20 -30.39 6.41
N GLU A 153 -0.63 -30.81 7.37
CA GLU A 153 -0.76 -32.22 7.74
C GLU A 153 -1.25 -33.00 6.52
N THR A 154 -0.31 -33.61 5.78
CA THR A 154 -0.66 -34.57 4.74
C THR A 154 -1.46 -35.72 5.36
N PRO A 155 -2.69 -36.01 4.91
CA PRO A 155 -3.47 -37.09 5.46
C PRO A 155 -2.74 -38.40 5.16
N THR A 156 -2.24 -39.03 6.21
CA THR A 156 -1.56 -40.32 6.12
C THR A 156 -2.61 -41.34 5.64
N GLU A 157 -2.47 -41.82 4.40
CA GLU A 157 -3.28 -42.94 3.90
C GLU A 157 -3.13 -44.12 4.87
N ALA A 158 -4.22 -44.43 5.57
CA ALA A 158 -4.31 -45.59 6.43
C ALA A 158 -4.22 -46.85 5.57
N LYS A 159 -3.17 -47.64 5.81
CA LYS A 159 -2.93 -48.94 5.19
C LYS A 159 -3.73 -50.05 5.87
#